data_AF-A0A7C7GEC5-F1
#
_entry.id   AF-A0A7C7GEC5-F1
#
_cell.length_a   1.000
_cell.length_b   1.000
_cell.length_c   1.000
_cell.angle_alpha   90.00
_cell.angle_beta   90.00
_cell.angle_gamma   90.00
#
_symmetry.space_group_name_H-M   'P 1'
#
loop_
_entity.id
_entity.type
_entity.pdbx_description
1 polymer ?
#
loop_
_entity_poly.entity_id
_entity_poly.type
_entity_poly.pdbx_seq_one_letter_code
_entity_poly.pdbx_strand_id
1 'polypeptide(L)'
;MDCHEVWAYDDKKKIQKLADIIPLCKSCHLVKHPGFAMLLANEGKYNFDKLIRHFLKINGNGITEEDFMVYMQHQFEQQDERNQHKWTQDISFIYDYDVDLF
;
A
#
# COMPACT_ATOMS: atom_id res chain seq x y z
N MET A 1 2.15 -9.51 12.28
CA MET A 1 1.18 -8.42 12.17
C MET A 1 2.05 -7.21 12.01
N ASP A 2 1.80 -6.45 10.96
CA ASP A 2 2.73 -5.43 10.47
C ASP A 2 1.94 -4.11 10.43
N CYS A 3 2.58 -3.01 10.82
CA CYS A 3 1.98 -1.68 10.75
C CYS A 3 2.02 -1.18 9.31
N HIS A 4 0.90 -0.64 8.84
CA HIS A 4 0.80 -0.03 7.52
C HIS A 4 0.37 1.42 7.63
N GLU A 5 1.15 2.30 7.00
CA GLU A 5 0.86 3.72 6.90
C GLU A 5 -0.23 3.97 5.85
N VAL A 6 -1.28 4.68 6.23
CA VAL A 6 -2.35 5.10 5.33
C VAL A 6 -2.09 6.55 4.94
N TRP A 7 -1.85 6.79 3.66
CA TRP A 7 -1.52 8.11 3.13
C TRP A 7 -2.69 8.70 2.34
N ALA A 8 -3.05 9.95 2.63
CA ALA A 8 -3.93 10.78 1.83
C ALA A 8 -3.09 11.74 0.97
N TYR A 9 -3.54 12.01 -0.27
CA TYR A 9 -2.81 12.83 -1.22
C TYR A 9 -3.68 14.02 -1.68
N ASP A 10 -3.15 15.24 -1.55
CA ASP A 10 -3.64 16.42 -2.27
C ASP A 10 -2.73 16.65 -3.48
N ASP A 11 -3.09 16.07 -4.62
CA ASP A 11 -2.28 16.14 -5.85
C ASP A 11 -2.17 17.56 -6.42
N LYS A 12 -3.03 18.52 -6.01
CA LYS A 12 -2.93 19.92 -6.46
C LYS A 12 -1.91 20.69 -5.64
N LYS A 13 -1.93 20.55 -4.32
CA LYS A 13 -0.99 21.21 -3.41
C LYS A 13 0.31 20.42 -3.21
N LYS A 14 0.37 19.19 -3.72
CA LYS A 14 1.46 18.24 -3.53
C LYS A 14 1.73 17.99 -2.04
N ILE A 15 0.66 17.72 -1.28
CA ILE A 15 0.73 17.33 0.13
C ILE A 15 0.45 15.83 0.25
N GLN A 16 1.38 15.09 0.83
CA GLN A 16 1.22 13.69 1.22
C GLN A 16 1.01 13.67 2.72
N LYS A 17 -0.22 13.39 3.17
CA LYS A 17 -0.59 13.42 4.58
C LYS A 17 -0.69 12.01 5.14
N LEU A 18 0.01 11.74 6.24
CA LEU A 18 -0.20 10.53 7.03
C LEU A 18 -1.58 10.65 7.67
N ALA A 19 -2.51 9.79 7.27
CA ALA A 19 -3.89 9.83 7.69
C ALA A 19 -4.16 8.85 8.84
N ASP A 20 -3.49 7.69 8.82
CA ASP A 20 -3.66 6.65 9.83
C ASP A 20 -2.47 5.68 9.83
N ILE A 21 -2.36 4.85 10.88
CA ILE A 21 -1.47 3.69 10.95
C ILE A 21 -2.29 2.50 11.40
N ILE A 22 -2.49 1.52 10.50
CA ILE A 22 -3.35 0.36 10.76
C ILE A 22 -2.54 -0.93 10.89
N PRO A 23 -2.94 -1.87 11.78
CA PRO A 23 -2.31 -3.17 11.86
C PRO A 23 -2.87 -4.11 10.79
N LEU A 24 -2.00 -4.70 9.97
CA LEU A 24 -2.37 -5.66 8.93
C LEU A 24 -1.73 -7.03 9.16
N CYS A 25 -2.38 -8.09 8.68
CA CYS A 25 -1.69 -9.38 8.56
C CYS A 25 -0.62 -9.27 7.45
N LYS A 26 0.42 -10.13 7.50
CA LYS A 26 1.56 -10.06 6.56
C LYS A 26 1.12 -10.07 5.09
N SER A 27 0.11 -10.88 4.74
CA SER A 27 -0.40 -10.96 3.37
C SER A 27 -1.20 -9.70 2.98
N CYS A 28 -2.04 -9.17 3.87
CA CYS A 28 -2.71 -7.87 3.63
C CYS A 28 -1.68 -6.74 3.46
N HIS A 29 -0.61 -6.75 4.25
CA HIS A 29 0.46 -5.76 4.16
C HIS A 29 1.19 -5.86 2.82
N LEU A 30 1.53 -7.07 2.36
CA LEU A 30 2.13 -7.27 1.04
C LEU A 30 1.21 -6.85 -0.12
N VAL A 31 -0.12 -7.02 0.01
CA VAL A 31 -1.07 -6.49 -0.99
C VAL A 31 -0.96 -4.97 -1.12
N LYS A 32 -0.69 -4.26 -0.01
CA LYS A 32 -0.48 -2.81 -0.02
C LYS A 32 0.91 -2.39 -0.51
N HIS A 33 1.87 -3.31 -0.61
CA HIS A 33 3.21 -3.09 -1.14
C HIS A 33 3.47 -3.97 -2.39
N PRO A 34 2.73 -3.74 -3.49
CA PRO A 34 2.74 -4.59 -4.66
C PRO A 34 4.12 -4.71 -5.33
N GLY A 35 4.87 -3.61 -5.45
CA GLY A 35 6.22 -3.63 -6.01
C GLY A 35 7.20 -4.48 -5.19
N PHE A 36 7.11 -4.42 -3.86
CA PHE A 36 7.92 -5.27 -2.98
C PHE A 36 7.50 -6.75 -3.07
N ALA A 37 6.19 -7.02 -3.11
CA ALA A 37 5.69 -8.38 -3.27
C ALA A 37 6.16 -9.02 -4.60
N MET A 38 6.18 -8.25 -5.69
CA MET A 38 6.71 -8.69 -6.99
C MET A 38 8.22 -8.96 -6.92
N LEU A 39 9.00 -8.11 -6.27
CA LEU A 39 10.44 -8.33 -6.07
C LEU A 39 10.70 -9.65 -5.33
N LEU A 40 10.01 -9.89 -4.22
CA LEU A 40 10.15 -11.14 -3.45
C LEU A 40 9.75 -12.37 -4.28
N ALA A 41 8.72 -12.26 -5.12
CA ALA A 41 8.31 -13.34 -6.00
C ALA A 41 9.36 -13.64 -7.07
N ASN A 42 9.94 -12.60 -7.68
CA ASN A 42 11.01 -12.73 -8.67
C ASN A 42 12.29 -13.36 -8.08
N GLU A 43 12.58 -13.09 -6.81
CA GLU A 43 13.68 -13.70 -6.07
C GLU A 43 13.37 -15.13 -5.56
N GLY A 44 12.18 -15.66 -5.82
CA GLY A 44 11.74 -16.97 -5.32
C GLY A 44 11.49 -17.01 -3.80
N LYS A 45 11.47 -15.85 -3.13
CA LYS A 45 11.26 -15.72 -1.68
C LYS A 45 9.78 -15.68 -1.29
N TYR A 46 8.90 -15.52 -2.27
CA TYR A 46 7.46 -15.47 -2.05
C TYR A 46 6.68 -16.08 -3.21
N ASN A 47 5.51 -16.66 -2.93
CA ASN A 47 4.63 -17.20 -3.95
C ASN A 47 3.51 -16.18 -4.23
N PHE A 48 3.52 -15.58 -5.42
CA PHE A 48 2.59 -14.52 -5.78
C PHE A 48 1.12 -15.00 -5.83
N ASP A 49 0.86 -16.24 -6.26
CA ASP A 49 -0.49 -16.83 -6.23
C ASP A 49 -1.07 -16.91 -4.80
N LYS A 50 -0.22 -17.03 -3.78
CA LYS A 50 -0.69 -16.94 -2.38
C LYS A 50 -1.22 -15.55 -2.05
N LEU A 51 -0.65 -14.49 -2.64
CA LEU A 51 -1.14 -13.12 -2.48
C LEU A 51 -2.50 -12.96 -3.15
N ILE A 52 -2.63 -13.43 -4.39
CA ILE A 52 -3.87 -13.38 -5.16
C ILE A 52 -4.98 -14.10 -4.40
N ARG A 53 -4.76 -15.37 -4.02
CA ARG A 53 -5.74 -16.13 -3.21
C ARG A 53 -6.11 -15.45 -1.90
N HIS A 54 -5.14 -14.80 -1.25
CA HIS A 54 -5.42 -14.06 -0.02
C HIS A 54 -6.30 -12.84 -0.28
N PHE A 55 -6.01 -12.05 -1.32
CA PHE A 55 -6.81 -10.91 -1.73
C PHE A 55 -8.25 -11.31 -2.02
N LEU A 56 -8.46 -12.35 -2.83
CA LEU A 56 -9.79 -12.87 -3.15
C LEU A 56 -10.56 -13.31 -1.89
N LYS A 57 -9.89 -14.06 -1.01
CA LYS A 57 -10.49 -14.54 0.24
C LYS A 57 -10.95 -13.39 1.15
N ILE A 58 -10.15 -12.33 1.26
CA ILE A 58 -10.45 -11.22 2.18
C ILE A 58 -11.53 -10.30 1.62
N ASN A 59 -11.53 -10.04 0.30
CA ASN A 59 -12.51 -9.12 -0.30
C ASN A 59 -13.85 -9.78 -0.65
N GLY A 60 -13.94 -11.12 -0.63
CA GLY A 60 -15.22 -11.84 -0.66
C GLY A 60 -15.72 -12.19 -2.05
N ASN A 61 -17.01 -12.56 -2.12
CA ASN A 61 -17.63 -13.12 -3.33
C ASN A 61 -17.79 -12.07 -4.42
N GLY A 62 -17.46 -12.45 -5.66
CA GLY A 62 -17.60 -11.60 -6.85
C GLY A 62 -16.32 -10.88 -7.27
N ILE A 63 -15.26 -10.92 -6.45
CA ILE A 63 -13.92 -10.48 -6.84
C ILE A 63 -13.19 -11.63 -7.53
N THR A 64 -12.58 -11.32 -8.66
CA THR A 64 -11.85 -12.26 -9.52
C THR A 64 -10.36 -11.95 -9.54
N GLU A 65 -9.55 -12.88 -10.07
CA GLU A 65 -8.13 -12.62 -10.29
C GLU A 65 -7.90 -11.43 -11.24
N GLU A 66 -8.81 -11.24 -12.22
CA GLU A 66 -8.78 -10.08 -13.11
C GLU A 66 -8.95 -8.77 -12.34
N ASP A 67 -9.87 -8.71 -11.38
CA ASP A 67 -10.05 -7.53 -10.52
C ASP A 67 -8.79 -7.21 -9.71
N PHE A 68 -8.08 -8.24 -9.25
CA PHE A 68 -6.79 -8.06 -8.60
C PHE A 68 -5.75 -7.49 -9.58
N MET A 69 -5.66 -7.99 -10.81
CA MET A 69 -4.73 -7.48 -11.81
C MET A 69 -5.03 -6.03 -12.19
N VAL A 70 -6.31 -5.69 -12.39
CA VAL A 70 -6.77 -4.31 -12.64
C VAL A 70 -6.43 -3.40 -11.45
N TYR A 71 -6.66 -3.86 -10.22
CA TYR A 71 -6.26 -3.11 -9.02
C TYR A 71 -4.75 -2.82 -9.03
N MET A 72 -3.93 -3.84 -9.27
CA MET A 72 -2.47 -3.72 -9.29
C MET A 72 -2.00 -2.74 -10.36
N GLN A 73 -2.53 -2.85 -11.58
CA GLN A 73 -2.22 -1.93 -12.67
C GLN A 73 -2.54 -0.48 -12.26
N HIS A 74 -3.74 -0.24 -11.72
CA HIS A 74 -4.14 1.10 -11.28
C HIS A 74 -3.27 1.65 -10.14
N GLN A 75 -2.76 0.80 -9.23
CA GLN A 75 -1.82 1.24 -8.20
C GLN A 75 -0.47 1.67 -8.79
N PHE A 76 0.06 0.92 -9.76
CA PHE A 76 1.32 1.28 -10.42
C PHE A 76 1.20 2.55 -11.26
N GLU A 77 0.12 2.71 -12.01
CA GLU A 77 -0.14 3.93 -12.79
C GLU A 77 -0.21 5.18 -11.90
N GLN A 78 -0.90 5.10 -10.75
CA GLN A 78 -0.92 6.19 -9.78
C GLN A 78 0.45 6.45 -9.15
N GLN A 79 1.20 5.41 -8.83
CA GLN A 79 2.55 5.57 -8.28
C GLN A 79 3.46 6.28 -9.29
N ASP A 80 3.43 5.88 -10.55
CA ASP A 80 4.26 6.45 -11.62
C ASP A 80 3.96 7.93 -11.85
N GLU A 81 2.68 8.32 -11.82
CA GLU A 81 2.24 9.71 -11.90
C GLU A 81 2.72 10.52 -10.68
N ARG A 82 2.50 10.02 -9.47
CA ARG A 82 2.89 10.72 -8.24
C ARG A 82 4.41 10.83 -8.05
N ASN A 83 5.18 9.88 -8.58
CA ASN A 83 6.64 9.90 -8.58
C ASN A 83 7.24 11.05 -9.41
N GLN A 84 6.45 11.70 -10.29
CA GLN A 84 6.89 12.86 -11.05
C GLN A 84 6.92 14.17 -10.24
N HIS A 85 6.56 14.11 -8.96
CA HIS A 85 6.38 15.29 -8.13
C HIS A 85 7.15 15.21 -6.81
N LYS A 86 7.59 16.37 -6.33
CA LYS A 86 8.07 16.51 -4.96
C LYS A 86 6.88 16.78 -4.04
N TRP A 87 6.81 16.05 -2.95
CA TRP A 87 5.72 16.10 -1.99
C TRP A 87 6.17 16.77 -0.70
N THR A 88 5.28 17.58 -0.12
CA THR A 88 5.40 18.02 1.26
C THR A 88 4.71 16.97 2.13
N GLN A 89 5.43 16.40 3.09
CA GLN A 89 4.88 15.39 3.99
C GLN A 89 4.24 16.07 5.21
N ASP A 90 2.96 15.78 5.43
CA ASP A 90 2.23 16.17 6.63
C ASP A 90 2.06 14.94 7.52
N ILE A 91 2.88 14.86 8.58
CA ILE A 91 2.85 13.79 9.58
C ILE A 91 2.17 14.23 10.87
N SER A 92 1.37 15.31 10.84
CA SER A 92 0.69 15.83 12.03
C SER A 92 -0.18 14.80 12.76
N PHE A 93 -0.59 13.73 12.08
CA PHE A 93 -1.31 12.60 12.67
C PHE A 93 -0.61 12.02 13.92
N ILE A 94 0.72 11.99 13.95
CA ILE A 94 1.46 11.42 15.10
C ILE A 94 1.85 12.44 16.16
N TYR A 95 1.57 13.74 15.97
CA TYR A 95 2.01 14.78 16.92
C TYR A 95 1.33 14.72 18.28
N ASP A 96 0.13 14.17 18.35
CA ASP A 96 -0.61 14.00 19.61
C ASP A 96 -0.13 12.79 20.43
N TYR A 97 0.80 12.00 19.89
CA TYR A 97 1.39 10.86 20.56
C TYR A 97 2.77 11.21 21.11
N ASP A 98 3.15 10.54 22.20
CA ASP A 98 4.50 10.62 22.76
C ASP A 98 5.46 9.80 21.89
N VAL A 99 5.78 10.37 20.72
CA VAL A 99 6.74 9.84 19.75
C VAL A 99 8.02 10.66 19.81
N ASP A 100 9.16 9.99 19.94
CA ASP A 100 10.46 10.63 19.83
C ASP A 100 10.68 11.08 18.38
N LEU A 101 10.37 12.35 18.10
CA LEU A 101 10.57 13.00 16.81
C LEU A 101 11.92 13.71 16.80
N PHE A 102 12.99 12.92 16.66
CA PHE A 102 14.40 13.31 16.54
C PHE A 102 15.05 14.02 17.74
#